data_AF-A0AAD3E1F0-F1
#
_entry.id   AF-A0AAD3E1F0-F1
#
_cell.length_a   1.000
_cell.length_b   1.000
_cell.length_c   1.000
_cell.angle_alpha   90.00
_cell.angle_beta   90.00
_cell.angle_gamma   90.00
#
_symmetry.space_group_name_H-M   'P 1'
#
loop_
_entity.id
_entity.type
_entity.pdbx_description
1 polymer ?
#
loop_
_entity_poly.entity_id
_entity_poly.type
_entity_poly.pdbx_seq_one_letter_code
_entity_poly.pdbx_strand_id
1 'polypeptide(L)'
;TWIDPGAFALVGAGAFMGGVTRMTVALAVIMIEVSSDVHMLLPVLVAIMVAKWVADAATHSLYHGLLEVKCVPFLPPEPVSAFSLDLLPVSYVMKSPVVCLRQRMTVRELTDVLRRCQHNGFPVLRDEPLPHQHPQHHHQQQHLQHNPTAAAAAAAAPSH
;
A
#
# COMPACT_ATOMS: atom_id res chain seq x y z
N THR A 1 16.94 50.00 -11.89
CA THR A 1 15.99 49.10 -12.57
C THR A 1 15.08 48.53 -11.51
N TRP A 2 13.76 48.56 -11.71
CA TRP A 2 12.75 48.19 -10.70
C TRP A 2 12.53 46.66 -10.61
N ILE A 3 13.39 45.87 -11.26
CA ILE A 3 13.31 44.42 -11.35
C ILE A 3 14.64 43.83 -10.86
N ASP A 4 14.58 42.92 -9.89
CA ASP A 4 15.76 42.18 -9.42
C ASP A 4 15.91 40.88 -10.22
N PRO A 5 16.91 40.74 -11.11
CA PRO A 5 17.11 39.53 -11.88
C PRO A 5 17.43 38.30 -11.02
N GLY A 6 18.00 38.47 -9.82
CA GLY A 6 18.30 37.38 -8.89
C GLY A 6 17.04 36.72 -8.34
N ALA A 7 16.03 37.53 -8.01
CA ALA A 7 14.73 37.03 -7.55
C ALA A 7 14.05 36.15 -8.61
N PHE A 8 14.08 36.55 -9.88
CA PHE A 8 13.54 35.75 -10.99
C PHE A 8 14.34 34.49 -11.25
N ALA A 9 15.67 34.56 -11.16
CA ALA A 9 16.54 33.39 -11.29
C ALA A 9 16.25 32.34 -10.21
N LEU A 10 16.04 32.78 -8.96
CA LEU A 10 15.67 31.91 -7.84
C LEU A 10 14.33 31.21 -8.08
N VAL A 11 13.30 31.98 -8.45
CA VAL A 11 11.96 31.43 -8.75
C VAL A 11 12.02 30.41 -9.90
N GLY A 12 12.79 30.72 -10.96
CA GLY A 12 13.00 29.79 -12.08
C GLY A 12 13.73 28.51 -11.67
N ALA A 13 14.78 28.61 -10.86
CA ALA A 13 15.49 27.45 -10.31
C ALA A 13 14.56 26.57 -9.45
N GLY A 14 13.71 27.20 -8.64
CA GLY A 14 12.70 26.49 -7.83
C GLY A 14 11.66 25.79 -8.68
N ALA A 15 11.10 26.47 -9.68
CA ALA A 15 10.16 25.88 -10.63
C ALA A 15 10.76 24.68 -11.36
N PHE A 16 12.01 24.79 -11.84
CA PHE A 16 12.71 23.69 -12.50
C PHE A 16 12.89 22.49 -11.56
N MET A 17 13.46 22.71 -10.37
CA MET A 17 13.71 21.64 -9.40
C MET A 17 12.40 21.00 -8.92
N GLY A 18 11.36 21.79 -8.70
CA GLY A 18 10.02 21.33 -8.32
C GLY A 18 9.36 20.50 -9.42
N GLY A 19 9.50 20.90 -10.68
CA GLY A 19 9.00 20.15 -11.83
C GLY A 19 9.70 18.80 -12.02
N VAL A 20 11.03 18.75 -11.83
CA VAL A 20 11.84 17.53 -11.98
C VAL A 20 11.60 16.55 -10.83
N THR A 21 11.64 17.02 -9.59
CA THR A 21 11.61 16.17 -8.39
C THR A 21 10.21 15.92 -7.83
N ARG A 22 9.24 16.80 -8.13
CA ARG A 22 7.89 16.86 -7.51
C ARG A 22 7.89 17.11 -6.00
N MET A 23 9.02 17.52 -5.42
CA MET A 23 9.09 17.99 -4.04
C MET A 23 8.67 19.45 -3.95
N THR A 24 7.52 19.72 -3.35
CA THR A 24 6.96 21.09 -3.32
C THR A 24 7.26 21.84 -2.03
N VAL A 25 6.74 21.35 -0.90
CA VAL A 25 6.81 22.05 0.40
C VAL A 25 8.25 22.13 0.90
N ALA A 26 8.97 21.00 0.88
CA ALA A 26 10.36 20.96 1.32
C ALA A 26 11.25 21.91 0.49
N LEU A 27 11.07 21.93 -0.83
CA LEU A 27 11.84 22.80 -1.71
C LEU A 27 11.53 24.28 -1.47
N ALA A 28 10.26 24.64 -1.30
CA ALA A 28 9.86 26.01 -0.99
C ALA A 28 10.49 26.49 0.33
N VAL A 29 10.47 25.66 1.38
CA VAL A 29 11.10 25.97 2.67
C VAL A 29 12.61 26.17 2.51
N ILE A 30 13.30 25.28 1.79
CA ILE A 30 14.74 25.43 1.53
C ILE A 30 15.04 26.74 0.80
N MET A 31 14.25 27.12 -0.22
CA MET A 31 14.46 28.36 -0.97
C MET A 31 14.32 29.61 -0.11
N ILE A 32 13.32 29.62 0.78
CA ILE A 32 13.10 30.76 1.69
C ILE A 32 14.22 30.86 2.71
N GLU A 33 14.67 29.73 3.25
CA GLU A 33 15.78 29.69 4.20
C GLU A 33 17.08 30.19 3.55
N VAL A 34 17.40 29.71 2.34
CA VAL A 34 18.59 30.13 1.58
C VAL A 34 18.55 31.62 1.25
N SER A 35 17.37 32.15 0.95
CA SER A 35 17.19 33.57 0.62
C SER A 35 17.11 34.46 1.86
N SER A 36 16.82 33.88 3.03
CA SER A 36 16.46 34.59 4.26
C SER A 36 15.35 35.63 4.06
N ASP A 37 14.45 35.41 3.08
CA ASP A 37 13.37 36.32 2.73
C ASP A 37 12.04 35.57 2.61
N VAL A 38 11.20 35.76 3.61
CA VAL A 38 9.87 35.14 3.69
C VAL A 38 8.86 35.77 2.74
N HIS A 39 9.09 36.98 2.23
CA HIS A 39 8.20 37.61 1.27
C HIS A 39 8.22 36.89 -0.08
N MET A 40 9.32 36.21 -0.40
CA MET A 40 9.48 35.38 -1.60
C MET A 40 8.78 34.01 -1.51
N LEU A 41 8.21 33.65 -0.36
CA LEU A 41 7.49 32.38 -0.17
C LEU A 41 6.34 32.19 -1.16
N LEU A 42 5.45 33.18 -1.25
CA LEU A 42 4.24 33.06 -2.10
C LEU A 42 4.61 32.93 -3.59
N PRO A 43 5.47 33.79 -4.17
CA PRO A 43 5.89 33.65 -5.57
C PRO A 43 6.56 32.31 -5.88
N VAL A 44 7.48 31.87 -5.02
CA VAL A 44 8.21 30.60 -5.20
C VAL A 44 7.28 29.41 -5.14
N LEU A 45 6.34 29.39 -4.18
CA LEU A 45 5.40 28.28 -4.01
C LEU A 45 4.43 28.18 -5.20
N VAL A 46 3.92 29.31 -5.70
CA VAL A 46 3.06 29.34 -6.89
C VAL A 46 3.82 28.81 -8.12
N ALA A 47 5.06 29.29 -8.34
CA ALA A 47 5.87 28.83 -9.46
C ALA A 47 6.16 27.32 -9.39
N ILE A 48 6.51 26.80 -8.21
CA ILE A 48 6.72 25.37 -7.96
C ILE A 48 5.45 24.56 -8.21
N MET A 49 4.27 25.05 -7.78
CA MET A 49 3.00 24.35 -7.98
C MET A 49 2.59 24.28 -9.44
N VAL A 50 2.71 25.39 -10.18
CA VAL A 50 2.43 25.41 -11.62
C VAL A 50 3.38 24.45 -12.35
N ALA A 51 4.68 24.50 -12.04
CA ALA A 51 5.65 23.59 -12.63
C ALA A 51 5.33 22.12 -12.30
N LYS A 52 4.95 21.82 -11.05
CA LYS A 52 4.51 20.48 -10.65
C LYS A 52 3.33 20.00 -11.48
N TRP A 53 2.25 20.78 -11.61
CA TRP A 53 1.06 20.35 -12.35
C TRP A 53 1.34 20.10 -13.83
N VAL A 54 2.10 21.01 -14.46
CA VAL A 54 2.52 20.83 -15.87
C VAL A 54 3.34 19.56 -16.02
N ALA A 55 4.25 19.31 -15.07
CA ALA A 55 5.11 18.14 -15.11
C ALA A 55 4.32 16.85 -14.78
N ASP A 56 3.36 16.87 -13.85
CA ASP A 56 2.45 15.75 -13.51
C ASP A 56 1.64 15.32 -14.74
N ALA A 57 1.22 16.27 -15.59
CA ALA A 57 0.53 15.97 -16.84
C ALA A 57 1.44 15.37 -17.92
N ALA A 58 2.75 15.63 -17.87
CA ALA A 58 3.70 15.21 -18.90
C ALA A 58 4.41 13.89 -18.57
N THR A 59 4.96 13.77 -17.35
CA THR A 59 5.85 12.65 -16.96
C THR A 59 5.75 12.31 -15.48
N HIS A 60 6.29 11.14 -15.11
CA HIS A 60 6.60 10.82 -13.71
C HIS A 60 7.80 11.63 -13.20
N SER A 61 7.95 11.72 -11.88
CA SER A 61 9.10 12.38 -11.24
C SER A 61 10.42 11.68 -11.56
N LEU A 62 11.52 12.43 -11.52
CA LEU A 62 12.88 11.87 -11.68
C LEU A 62 13.13 10.71 -10.70
N TYR A 63 12.70 10.87 -9.45
CA TYR A 63 12.92 9.86 -8.41
C TYR A 63 12.14 8.58 -8.68
N HIS A 64 10.92 8.68 -9.20
CA HIS A 64 10.14 7.51 -9.62
C HIS A 64 10.82 6.77 -10.77
N GLY A 65 11.25 7.52 -11.80
CA GLY A 65 11.97 6.92 -12.93
C GLY A 65 13.29 6.25 -12.50
N LEU A 66 13.98 6.79 -11.49
CA LEU A 66 15.19 6.17 -10.95
C LEU A 66 14.91 4.84 -10.23
N LEU A 67 13.75 4.71 -9.57
CA LEU A 67 13.33 3.46 -8.94
C LEU A 67 13.02 2.39 -9.99
N GLU A 68 12.36 2.77 -11.09
CA GLU A 68 12.07 1.89 -12.21
C GLU A 68 13.35 1.34 -12.85
N VAL A 69 14.33 2.21 -13.13
CA VAL A 69 15.62 1.80 -13.71
C VAL A 69 16.41 0.88 -12.77
N LYS A 70 16.25 1.04 -11.45
CA LYS A 70 16.89 0.17 -10.45
C LYS A 70 16.10 -1.11 -10.17
N CYS A 71 14.94 -1.32 -10.80
CA CYS A 71 14.05 -2.46 -10.54
C CYS A 71 13.72 -2.63 -9.05
N VAL A 72 13.57 -1.52 -8.31
CA VAL A 72 13.23 -1.57 -6.89
C VAL A 72 11.72 -1.75 -6.73
N PRO A 73 11.24 -2.74 -5.97
CA PRO A 73 9.81 -2.88 -5.69
C PRO A 73 9.35 -1.71 -4.80
N PHE A 74 8.66 -0.74 -5.41
CA PHE A 74 8.09 0.41 -4.73
C PHE A 74 6.57 0.31 -4.70
N LEU A 75 5.97 0.55 -3.53
CA LEU A 75 4.52 0.57 -3.36
C LEU A 75 4.07 2.04 -3.22
N PRO A 76 3.33 2.60 -4.19
CA PRO A 76 2.80 3.95 -4.07
C PRO A 76 1.78 4.05 -2.93
N PRO A 77 1.61 5.24 -2.33
CA PRO A 77 0.70 5.46 -1.20
C PRO A 77 -0.77 5.25 -1.57
N GLU A 78 -1.13 5.56 -2.82
CA GLU A 78 -2.44 5.32 -3.38
C GLU A 78 -2.27 4.37 -4.57
N PRO A 79 -3.10 3.32 -4.67
CA PRO A 79 -2.99 2.39 -5.77
C PRO A 79 -3.44 3.04 -7.09
N VAL A 80 -2.54 3.07 -8.06
CA VAL A 80 -2.84 3.51 -9.42
C VAL A 80 -3.35 2.33 -10.24
N SER A 81 -4.65 2.03 -10.15
CA SER A 81 -5.27 0.97 -10.94
C SER A 81 -6.49 1.46 -11.71
N ALA A 82 -6.57 1.11 -12.99
CA ALA A 82 -7.76 1.35 -13.82
C ALA A 82 -8.98 0.51 -13.36
N PHE A 83 -8.74 -0.50 -12.53
CA PHE A 83 -9.75 -1.37 -11.94
C PHE A 83 -9.82 -1.12 -10.44
N SER A 84 -11.02 -1.21 -9.86
CA SER A 84 -11.23 -1.18 -8.41
C SER A 84 -10.52 -2.37 -7.77
N LEU A 85 -9.38 -2.13 -7.11
CA LEU A 85 -8.67 -3.16 -6.35
C LEU A 85 -9.50 -3.74 -5.21
N ASP A 86 -10.49 -2.98 -4.74
CA ASP A 86 -11.46 -3.43 -3.72
C ASP A 86 -12.22 -4.71 -4.12
N LEU A 87 -12.35 -4.95 -5.43
CA LEU A 87 -13.03 -6.13 -5.97
C LEU A 87 -12.06 -7.29 -6.26
N LEU A 88 -10.75 -7.08 -6.14
CA LEU A 88 -9.75 -8.10 -6.42
C LEU A 88 -9.47 -8.94 -5.17
N PRO A 89 -9.82 -10.23 -5.14
CA PRO A 89 -9.54 -11.06 -3.98
C PRO A 89 -8.02 -11.27 -3.83
N VAL A 90 -7.54 -11.24 -2.59
CA VAL A 90 -6.12 -11.45 -2.24
C VAL A 90 -5.58 -12.79 -2.77
N SER A 91 -6.46 -13.77 -2.97
CA SER A 91 -6.11 -15.07 -3.54
C SER A 91 -5.46 -14.99 -4.92
N TYR A 92 -5.70 -13.93 -5.69
CA TYR A 92 -5.10 -13.72 -7.00
C TYR A 92 -3.64 -13.23 -6.93
N VAL A 93 -3.27 -12.54 -5.85
CA VAL A 93 -1.94 -11.93 -5.66
C VAL A 93 -1.05 -12.80 -4.77
N MET A 94 -1.65 -13.49 -3.80
CA MET A 94 -0.90 -14.33 -2.86
C MET A 94 -0.26 -15.54 -3.54
N LYS A 95 0.91 -15.96 -3.05
CA LYS A 95 1.57 -17.18 -3.51
C LYS A 95 1.05 -18.40 -2.75
N SER A 96 0.55 -19.40 -3.47
CA SER A 96 0.11 -20.69 -2.94
C SER A 96 0.79 -21.83 -3.72
N PRO A 97 1.26 -22.91 -3.06
CA PRO A 97 1.19 -23.20 -1.63
C PRO A 97 2.24 -22.45 -0.80
N VAL A 98 1.90 -22.13 0.46
CA VAL A 98 2.81 -21.51 1.43
C VAL A 98 3.63 -22.58 2.16
N VAL A 99 4.93 -22.34 2.33
CA VAL A 99 5.80 -23.21 3.12
C VAL A 99 5.65 -22.84 4.59
N CYS A 100 5.09 -23.75 5.39
CA CYS A 100 4.86 -23.55 6.82
C CYS A 100 5.84 -24.38 7.66
N LEU A 101 6.18 -23.87 8.84
CA LEU A 101 6.95 -24.61 9.84
C LEU A 101 5.99 -25.16 10.91
N ARG A 102 6.29 -26.31 11.51
CA ARG A 102 5.50 -26.82 12.64
C ARG A 102 6.03 -26.26 13.96
N GLN A 103 5.15 -26.10 14.93
CA GLN A 103 5.52 -25.67 16.28
C GLN A 103 6.51 -26.65 16.92
N ARG A 104 6.34 -27.96 16.69
CA ARG A 104 7.30 -28.99 17.08
C ARG A 104 7.88 -29.66 15.85
N MET A 105 9.13 -29.32 15.52
CA MET A 105 9.89 -30.01 14.47
C MET A 105 11.35 -30.18 14.87
N THR A 106 12.05 -31.09 14.19
CA THR A 106 13.47 -31.31 14.45
C THR A 106 14.32 -30.20 13.82
N VAL A 107 15.49 -29.94 14.41
CA VAL A 107 16.44 -28.93 13.87
C VAL A 107 16.93 -29.31 12.47
N ARG A 108 17.00 -30.62 12.18
CA ARG A 108 17.32 -31.13 10.85
C ARG A 108 16.26 -30.71 9.83
N GLU A 109 14.99 -30.99 10.12
CA GLU A 109 13.86 -30.59 9.26
C GLU A 109 13.82 -29.06 9.05
N LEU A 110 14.02 -28.27 10.12
CA LEU A 110 14.11 -26.82 10.03
C LEU A 110 15.24 -26.39 9.07
N THR A 111 16.43 -26.92 9.27
CA THR A 111 17.62 -26.57 8.48
C THR A 111 17.43 -26.95 7.02
N ASP A 112 16.80 -28.09 6.76
CA ASP A 112 16.50 -28.56 5.41
C ASP A 112 15.52 -27.63 4.70
N VAL A 113 14.46 -27.17 5.40
CA VAL A 113 13.51 -26.18 4.85
C VAL A 113 14.20 -24.85 4.57
N LEU A 114 14.99 -24.34 5.52
CA LEU A 114 15.72 -23.07 5.37
C LEU A 114 16.76 -23.10 4.23
N ARG A 115 17.38 -24.25 3.96
CA ARG A 115 18.33 -24.40 2.85
C ARG A 115 17.65 -24.51 1.49
N ARG A 116 16.40 -24.98 1.46
CA ARG A 116 15.63 -25.17 0.22
C ARG A 116 14.83 -23.93 -0.19
N CYS A 117 14.45 -23.08 0.76
CA CYS A 117 13.64 -21.89 0.50
C CYS A 117 14.46 -20.60 0.62
N GLN A 118 14.22 -19.63 -0.26
CA GLN A 118 14.78 -18.27 -0.18
C GLN A 118 13.84 -17.28 0.52
N HIS A 119 12.82 -17.78 1.23
CA HIS A 119 11.89 -16.92 1.96
C HIS A 119 12.53 -16.51 3.30
N ASN A 120 12.31 -15.25 3.70
CA ASN A 120 12.80 -14.72 4.98
C ASN A 120 11.78 -14.82 6.11
N GLY A 121 10.61 -15.41 5.85
CA GLY A 121 9.54 -15.57 6.84
C GLY A 121 8.70 -16.81 6.54
N PHE A 122 8.32 -17.52 7.60
CA PHE A 122 7.54 -18.74 7.50
C PHE A 122 6.43 -18.74 8.57
N PRO A 123 5.16 -18.94 8.21
CA PRO A 123 4.10 -19.11 9.19
C PRO A 123 4.28 -20.42 9.98
N VAL A 124 4.01 -20.37 11.28
CA VAL A 124 4.12 -21.54 12.18
C VAL A 124 2.74 -22.14 12.43
N LEU A 125 2.59 -23.43 12.13
CA LEU A 125 1.40 -24.23 12.40
C LEU A 125 1.51 -24.89 13.77
N ARG A 126 0.44 -24.79 14.57
CA ARG A 126 0.33 -25.55 15.83
C ARG A 126 -0.08 -26.99 15.52
N ASP A 127 0.50 -27.93 16.25
CA ASP A 127 0.15 -29.35 16.15
C ASP A 127 -1.12 -29.71 16.97
N GLU A 128 -1.74 -28.73 17.65
CA GLU A 128 -2.97 -28.93 18.40
C GLU A 128 -4.18 -29.12 17.46
N PRO A 129 -5.05 -30.12 17.71
CA PRO A 129 -6.39 -30.08 17.16
C PRO A 129 -7.10 -28.84 17.70
N LEU A 130 -7.72 -28.05 16.81
CA LEU A 130 -8.40 -26.81 17.18
C LEU A 130 -9.23 -26.98 18.47
N PRO A 131 -9.07 -26.11 19.48
CA PRO A 131 -10.00 -26.07 20.59
C PRO A 131 -11.35 -25.56 20.05
N HIS A 132 -12.27 -26.49 19.83
CA HIS A 132 -13.70 -26.27 19.64
C HIS A 132 -14.08 -25.23 18.57
N GLN A 133 -14.02 -25.60 17.29
CA GLN A 133 -15.17 -25.23 16.45
C GLN A 133 -16.36 -26.00 17.01
N HIS A 134 -17.25 -25.29 17.71
CA HIS A 134 -18.50 -25.86 18.21
C HIS A 134 -19.26 -26.51 17.04
N PRO A 135 -19.59 -27.82 17.09
CA PRO A 135 -20.33 -28.50 16.03
C PRO A 135 -21.83 -28.13 15.97
N GLN A 136 -22.22 -26.90 16.34
CA GLN A 136 -23.64 -26.50 16.41
C GLN A 136 -24.29 -26.37 15.03
N HIS A 137 -23.54 -26.05 13.96
CA HIS A 137 -24.14 -25.90 12.64
C HIS A 137 -24.50 -27.22 11.93
N HIS A 138 -23.87 -28.34 12.30
CA HIS A 138 -24.21 -29.64 11.69
C HIS A 138 -25.40 -30.34 12.34
N HIS A 139 -25.63 -30.14 13.64
CA HIS A 139 -26.81 -30.72 14.31
C HIS A 139 -28.10 -29.94 14.03
N GLN A 140 -28.06 -28.62 13.82
CA GLN A 140 -29.27 -27.86 13.49
C GLN A 140 -29.80 -28.18 12.07
N GLN A 141 -28.91 -28.45 11.09
CA GLN A 141 -29.34 -28.91 9.76
C GLN A 141 -29.89 -30.34 9.79
N GLN A 142 -29.33 -31.26 10.58
CA GLN A 142 -29.87 -32.61 10.72
C GLN A 142 -31.23 -32.64 11.46
N HIS A 143 -31.43 -31.78 12.46
CA HIS A 143 -32.72 -31.68 13.18
C HIS A 143 -33.83 -31.06 12.32
N LEU A 144 -33.50 -30.12 11.43
CA LEU A 144 -34.44 -29.55 10.44
C LEU A 144 -34.81 -30.53 9.33
N GLN A 145 -33.97 -31.53 9.07
CA GLN A 145 -34.22 -32.55 8.04
C GLN A 145 -35.08 -33.72 8.56
N HIS A 146 -35.08 -33.96 9.88
CA HIS A 146 -35.89 -35.02 10.53
C HIS A 146 -37.25 -34.55 11.06
N ASN A 147 -37.49 -33.24 11.15
CA ASN A 147 -38.77 -32.71 11.66
C ASN A 147 -39.33 -31.58 10.77
N PRO A 148 -40.22 -31.88 9.80
CA PRO A 148 -40.70 -30.91 8.83
C PRO A 148 -41.61 -29.82 9.43
N THR A 149 -42.11 -29.98 10.67
CA THR A 149 -42.92 -28.95 11.33
C THR A 149 -42.09 -27.84 11.96
N ALA A 150 -40.80 -28.09 12.28
CA ALA A 150 -39.89 -27.08 12.84
C ALA A 150 -39.37 -26.11 11.77
N ALA A 151 -39.24 -26.56 10.52
CA ALA A 151 -38.80 -25.73 9.40
C ALA A 151 -39.83 -24.63 9.04
N ALA A 152 -41.13 -24.91 9.20
CA ALA A 152 -42.20 -23.95 8.94
C ALA A 152 -42.26 -22.81 9.97
N ALA A 153 -41.87 -23.07 11.22
CA ALA A 153 -41.87 -22.05 12.28
C ALA A 153 -40.69 -21.08 12.16
N ALA A 154 -39.53 -21.54 11.67
CA ALA A 154 -38.35 -20.70 11.49
C ALA A 154 -38.45 -19.69 10.34
N ALA A 155 -39.30 -19.96 9.33
CA ALA A 155 -39.54 -19.05 8.21
C ALA A 155 -40.50 -17.88 8.54
N ALA A 156 -41.14 -17.88 9.72
CA ALA A 156 -42.15 -16.91 10.11
C ALA A 156 -41.66 -15.83 11.09
N ALA A 157 -40.37 -15.82 11.47
CA ALA A 157 -39.83 -14.82 12.39
C ALA A 157 -39.26 -13.61 11.60
N PRO A 158 -39.70 -12.38 11.90
CA PRO A 158 -39.21 -11.18 11.22
C PRO A 158 -37.78 -10.85 11.66
N SER A 159 -36.96 -10.52 10.68
CA SER A 159 -35.58 -10.04 10.82
C SER A 159 -35.52 -8.71 11.59
N HIS A 160 -34.78 -8.69 12.69
CA HIS A 160 -34.25 -7.48 13.31
C HIS A 160 -32.72 -7.50 13.24
#